data_AF-A0A8F9TTX2-F1
#
_entry.id   AF-A0A8F9TTX2-F1
#
_cell.length_a   1.000
_cell.length_b   1.000
_cell.length_c   1.000
_cell.angle_alpha   90.00
_cell.angle_beta   90.00
_cell.angle_gamma   90.00
#
_symmetry.space_group_name_H-M   'P 1'
#
loop_
_entity.id
_entity.type
_entity.pdbx_description
1 polymer ?
#
loop_
_entity_poly.entity_id
_entity_poly.type
_entity_poly.pdbx_seq_one_letter_code
_entity_poly.pdbx_strand_id
1 'polypeptide(L)'
;MLSKLGPKTQSILRTQLAAVNKVQRILGWREIDLYVKKKGRVDRSGLPTLFDDREFVLAKAVTKVDGVKFYTTVTCVGGYLFSFESDTEVRRFAFRDDCEIEVLEFDSRYA
;
A
#
# COMPACT_ATOMS: atom_id res chain seq x y z
N MET A 1 13.60 5.44 -0.25
CA MET A 1 12.16 5.39 0.09
C MET A 1 11.79 4.16 0.91
N LEU A 2 12.16 2.95 0.49
CA LEU A 2 12.23 1.78 1.39
C LEU A 2 13.49 1.79 2.28
N SER A 3 14.51 2.57 1.89
CA SER A 3 15.84 2.65 2.52
C SER A 3 15.89 3.06 4.00
N LYS A 4 14.82 3.66 4.54
CA LYS A 4 14.71 3.96 5.98
C LYS A 4 14.19 2.77 6.79
N LEU A 5 13.64 1.76 6.13
CA LEU A 5 13.14 0.54 6.77
C LEU A 5 14.26 -0.49 6.84
N GLY A 6 14.25 -1.31 7.90
CA GLY A 6 15.12 -2.47 7.99
C GLY A 6 15.00 -3.37 6.74
N PRO A 7 16.10 -3.98 6.25
CA PRO A 7 16.09 -4.79 5.02
C PRO A 7 15.03 -5.89 5.00
N LYS A 8 14.73 -6.48 6.16
CA LYS A 8 13.66 -7.46 6.34
C LYS A 8 12.29 -6.90 5.98
N THR A 9 11.92 -5.74 6.54
CA THR A 9 10.65 -5.06 6.26
C THR A 9 10.52 -4.73 4.78
N GLN A 10 11.60 -4.23 4.16
CA GLN A 10 11.60 -3.95 2.72
C GLN A 10 11.33 -5.22 1.89
N SER A 11 11.96 -6.33 2.25
CA SER A 11 11.77 -7.62 1.58
C SER A 11 10.33 -8.13 1.71
N ILE A 12 9.74 -8.03 2.91
CA ILE A 12 8.34 -8.40 3.16
C ILE A 12 7.40 -7.57 2.29
N LEU A 13 7.53 -6.24 2.31
CA LEU A 13 6.69 -5.35 1.53
C LEU A 13 6.77 -5.63 0.03
N ARG A 14 7.99 -5.81 -0.50
CA ARG A 14 8.18 -6.17 -1.91
C ARG A 14 7.54 -7.51 -2.26
N THR A 15 7.67 -8.50 -1.39
CA THR A 15 7.08 -9.84 -1.58
C THR A 15 5.56 -9.78 -1.60
N GLN A 16 4.95 -9.07 -0.64
CA GLN A 16 3.51 -8.90 -0.58
C GLN A 16 2.97 -8.14 -1.80
N LEU A 17 3.59 -7.01 -2.18
CA LEU A 17 3.19 -6.23 -3.36
C LEU A 17 3.29 -7.04 -4.65
N ALA A 18 4.35 -7.82 -4.84
CA ALA A 18 4.53 -8.66 -6.01
C ALA A 18 3.49 -9.79 -6.12
N ALA A 19 2.88 -10.20 -5.00
CA ALA A 19 1.85 -11.23 -4.97
C ALA A 19 0.45 -10.70 -5.30
N VAL A 20 0.22 -9.38 -5.25
CA VAL A 20 -1.09 -8.77 -5.55
C VAL A 20 -1.48 -9.07 -6.99
N ASN A 21 -2.61 -9.75 -7.17
CA ASN A 21 -3.13 -10.12 -8.49
C ASN A 21 -4.55 -9.61 -8.76
N LYS A 22 -5.14 -8.91 -7.78
CA LYS A 22 -6.43 -8.26 -7.92
C LYS A 22 -6.40 -6.92 -7.20
N VAL A 23 -6.65 -5.86 -7.95
CA VAL A 23 -6.90 -4.53 -7.42
C VAL A 23 -8.40 -4.27 -7.51
N GLN A 24 -8.98 -3.79 -6.42
CA GLN A 24 -10.37 -3.33 -6.34
C GLN A 24 -10.39 -1.88 -5.87
N ARG A 25 -11.39 -1.12 -6.29
CA ARG A 25 -11.56 0.26 -5.85
C ARG A 25 -12.84 0.35 -5.07
N ILE A 26 -12.75 0.86 -3.86
CA ILE A 26 -13.89 1.10 -2.99
C ILE A 26 -14.06 2.62 -2.95
N LEU A 27 -15.29 3.08 -3.15
CA LEU A 27 -15.65 4.52 -3.11
C LEU A 27 -14.87 5.44 -4.06
N GLY A 28 -15.37 5.59 -5.29
CA GLY A 28 -15.06 6.75 -6.12
C GLY A 28 -13.58 6.98 -6.42
N TRP A 29 -12.78 5.92 -6.54
CA TRP A 29 -11.34 5.99 -6.82
C TRP A 29 -10.52 6.78 -5.80
N ARG A 30 -10.96 6.78 -4.54
CA ARG A 30 -10.19 7.29 -3.41
C ARG A 30 -9.53 6.17 -2.63
N GLU A 31 -10.16 5.01 -2.56
CA GLU A 31 -9.61 3.83 -1.90
C GLU A 31 -9.34 2.72 -2.92
N ILE A 32 -8.14 2.14 -2.81
CA ILE A 32 -7.67 1.03 -3.63
C ILE A 32 -7.31 -0.13 -2.71
N ASP A 33 -8.08 -1.20 -2.80
CA ASP A 33 -7.82 -2.46 -2.11
C ASP A 33 -6.96 -3.39 -2.95
N LEU A 34 -6.07 -4.09 -2.25
CA LEU A 34 -5.15 -5.07 -2.77
C LEU A 34 -5.55 -6.46 -2.30
N TYR A 35 -5.70 -7.37 -3.26
CA TYR A 35 -6.01 -8.76 -2.99
C TYR A 35 -5.03 -9.69 -3.69
N VAL A 36 -4.71 -10.77 -2.97
CA VAL A 36 -4.10 -11.98 -3.52
C VAL A 36 -5.20 -13.03 -3.58
N LYS A 37 -5.59 -13.42 -4.79
CA LYS A 37 -6.66 -14.38 -5.04
C LYS A 37 -6.10 -15.70 -5.53
N LYS A 38 -6.60 -16.82 -4.99
CA LYS A 38 -6.38 -18.17 -5.51
C LYS A 38 -7.71 -18.90 -5.55
N LYS A 39 -8.05 -19.49 -6.71
CA LYS A 39 -9.32 -20.19 -6.94
C LYS A 39 -10.55 -19.35 -6.50
N GLY A 40 -10.53 -18.04 -6.81
CA GLY A 40 -11.61 -17.10 -6.50
C GLY A 40 -11.67 -16.60 -5.05
N ARG A 41 -10.88 -17.14 -4.13
CA ARG A 41 -10.85 -16.73 -2.71
C ARG A 41 -9.62 -15.90 -2.41
N VAL A 42 -9.71 -15.03 -1.38
CA VAL A 42 -8.52 -14.38 -0.84
C VAL A 42 -7.63 -15.47 -0.26
N ASP A 43 -6.39 -15.53 -0.71
CA ASP A 43 -5.40 -16.49 -0.25
C ASP A 43 -4.07 -15.77 -0.07
N ARG A 44 -3.62 -15.70 1.18
CA ARG A 44 -2.35 -15.10 1.57
C ARG A 44 -1.39 -16.16 2.14
N SER A 45 -1.72 -17.45 1.98
CA SER A 45 -0.88 -18.54 2.46
C SER A 45 0.51 -18.47 1.83
N GLY A 46 1.54 -18.60 2.67
CA GLY A 46 2.94 -18.53 2.26
C GLY A 46 3.49 -17.12 2.04
N LEU A 47 2.69 -16.06 2.23
CA LEU A 47 3.21 -14.70 2.22
C LEU A 47 3.74 -14.32 3.62
N PRO A 48 4.90 -13.65 3.69
CA PRO A 48 5.40 -13.15 4.97
C PRO A 48 4.49 -12.03 5.49
N THR A 49 4.28 -11.96 6.80
CA THR A 49 3.52 -10.88 7.45
C THR A 49 4.44 -9.81 8.02
N LEU A 50 3.89 -8.60 8.12
CA LEU A 50 4.35 -7.56 9.03
C LEU A 50 3.94 -7.92 10.47
N PHE A 51 4.62 -7.35 11.46
CA PHE A 51 4.38 -7.62 12.89
C PHE A 51 3.12 -6.89 13.38
N ASP A 52 1.94 -7.42 13.06
CA ASP A 52 0.66 -7.17 13.75
C ASP A 52 -0.39 -8.09 13.11
N ASP A 53 -1.31 -8.66 13.89
CA ASP A 53 -2.47 -9.39 13.38
C ASP A 53 -3.72 -8.51 13.27
N ARG A 54 -3.64 -7.24 13.69
CA ARG A 54 -4.72 -6.25 13.61
C ARG A 54 -4.61 -5.37 12.37
N GLU A 55 -5.58 -4.46 12.25
CA GLU A 55 -5.55 -3.35 11.32
C GLU A 55 -4.70 -2.21 11.87
N PHE A 56 -3.82 -1.65 11.04
CA PHE A 56 -3.00 -0.50 11.39
C PHE A 56 -2.56 0.30 10.17
N VAL A 57 -2.29 1.59 10.38
CA VAL A 57 -1.70 2.47 9.37
C VAL A 57 -0.20 2.20 9.31
N LEU A 58 0.29 1.75 8.16
CA LEU A 58 1.71 1.49 7.95
C LEU A 58 2.48 2.76 7.62
N ALA A 59 1.90 3.60 6.75
CA ALA A 59 2.57 4.80 6.28
C ALA A 59 1.57 5.87 5.83
N LYS A 60 2.02 7.12 5.92
CA LYS A 60 1.41 8.24 5.20
C LYS A 60 2.42 8.76 4.19
N ALA A 61 1.95 8.97 2.98
CA ALA A 61 2.73 9.50 1.89
C ALA A 61 2.06 10.71 1.28
N VAL A 62 2.87 11.54 0.63
CA VAL A 62 2.38 12.54 -0.30
C VAL A 62 2.81 12.16 -1.70
N THR A 63 1.86 12.19 -2.61
CA THR A 63 2.09 11.93 -4.03
C THR A 63 1.97 13.25 -4.79
N LYS A 64 2.95 13.51 -5.65
CA LYS A 64 2.94 14.61 -6.62
C LYS A 64 2.91 14.01 -8.02
N VAL A 65 1.96 14.42 -8.83
CA VAL A 65 1.81 13.98 -10.22
C VAL A 65 1.04 15.04 -10.98
N ASP A 66 1.52 15.40 -12.18
CA ASP A 66 0.82 16.37 -13.05
C ASP A 66 0.54 17.72 -12.36
N GLY A 67 1.46 18.19 -11.51
CA GLY A 67 1.28 19.41 -10.71
C GLY A 67 0.26 19.30 -9.56
N VAL A 68 -0.38 18.15 -9.39
CA VAL A 68 -1.33 17.87 -8.31
C VAL A 68 -0.60 17.19 -7.16
N LYS A 69 -0.87 17.66 -5.94
CA LYS A 69 -0.38 17.10 -4.69
C LYS A 69 -1.56 16.51 -3.92
N PHE A 70 -1.46 15.24 -3.50
CA PHE A 70 -2.47 14.59 -2.68
C PHE A 70 -1.83 13.67 -1.64
N TYR A 71 -2.55 13.40 -0.56
CA TYR A 71 -2.06 12.54 0.51
C TYR A 71 -2.62 11.13 0.36
N THR A 72 -1.81 10.14 0.76
CA THR A 72 -2.18 8.74 0.71
C THR A 72 -1.82 8.04 2.01
N THR A 73 -2.77 7.32 2.57
CA THR A 73 -2.59 6.42 3.71
C THR A 73 -2.43 4.99 3.20
N VAL A 74 -1.44 4.27 3.72
CA VAL A 74 -1.22 2.85 3.45
C VAL A 74 -1.65 2.05 4.68
N THR A 75 -2.64 1.18 4.53
CA THR A 75 -3.20 0.40 5.63
C THR A 75 -2.84 -1.08 5.47
N CYS A 76 -2.55 -1.71 6.61
CA CYS A 76 -2.33 -3.15 6.73
C CYS A 76 -3.45 -3.78 7.55
N VAL A 77 -3.84 -5.01 7.21
CA VAL A 77 -4.79 -5.84 7.96
C VAL A 77 -4.22 -7.23 8.13
N GLY A 78 -4.07 -7.69 9.38
CA GLY A 78 -3.48 -9.01 9.66
C GLY A 78 -2.02 -9.11 9.24
N GLY A 79 -1.30 -7.97 9.23
CA GLY A 79 0.10 -7.92 8.83
C GLY A 79 0.32 -7.93 7.31
N TYR A 80 -0.73 -7.79 6.52
CA TYR A 80 -0.65 -7.70 5.06
C TYR A 80 -1.05 -6.31 4.59
N LEU A 81 -0.31 -5.78 3.62
CA LEU A 81 -0.75 -4.62 2.84
C LEU A 81 -2.16 -4.88 2.31
N PHE A 82 -3.06 -3.94 2.60
CA PHE A 82 -4.47 -4.10 2.31
C PHE A 82 -4.97 -2.99 1.40
N SER A 83 -4.76 -1.72 1.77
CA SER A 83 -5.32 -0.61 0.98
C SER A 83 -4.41 0.60 0.89
N PHE A 84 -4.66 1.38 -0.15
CA PHE A 84 -4.19 2.75 -0.33
C PHE A 84 -5.40 3.67 -0.36
N GLU A 85 -5.50 4.60 0.56
CA GLU A 85 -6.58 5.58 0.61
C GLU A 85 -6.02 6.98 0.34
N SER A 86 -6.66 7.73 -0.54
CA SER A 86 -6.29 9.10 -0.88
C SER A 86 -7.40 10.09 -0.56
N ASP A 87 -6.99 11.29 -0.13
CA ASP A 87 -7.88 12.43 0.04
C ASP A 87 -8.43 13.00 -1.29
N THR A 88 -7.87 12.54 -2.42
CA THR A 88 -8.23 12.96 -3.79
C THR A 88 -8.61 11.76 -4.65
N GLU A 89 -9.49 11.97 -5.63
CA GLU A 89 -9.79 10.96 -6.64
C GLU A 89 -8.57 10.69 -7.52
N VAL A 90 -8.02 9.46 -7.49
CA VAL A 90 -6.78 9.11 -8.20
C VAL A 90 -7.00 8.52 -9.59
N ARG A 91 -8.24 8.49 -10.09
CA ARG A 91 -8.60 7.87 -11.38
C ARG A 91 -7.74 8.32 -12.54
N ARG A 92 -7.54 9.63 -12.67
CA ARG A 92 -6.75 10.24 -13.74
C ARG A 92 -5.24 9.98 -13.65
N PHE A 93 -4.77 9.43 -12.54
CA PHE A 93 -3.34 9.18 -12.30
C PHE A 93 -2.96 7.70 -12.37
N ALA A 94 -3.92 6.78 -12.46
CA ALA A 94 -3.72 5.35 -12.22
C ALA A 94 -2.75 4.63 -13.18
N PHE A 95 -2.39 5.25 -14.31
CA PHE A 95 -1.48 4.70 -15.32
C PHE A 95 -0.29 5.62 -15.62
N ARG A 96 -0.08 6.64 -14.78
CA ARG A 96 1.04 7.56 -14.94
C ARG A 96 2.30 6.96 -14.33
N ASP A 97 3.42 7.17 -15.00
CA ASP A 97 4.76 6.71 -14.61
C ASP A 97 5.62 7.83 -14.00
N ASP A 98 5.18 9.08 -14.13
CA ASP A 98 5.84 10.29 -13.61
C ASP A 98 5.43 10.65 -12.17
N CYS A 99 4.89 9.69 -11.41
CA CYS A 99 4.50 9.95 -10.02
C CYS A 99 5.73 10.06 -9.11
N GLU A 100 5.81 11.15 -8.36
CA GLU A 100 6.73 11.29 -7.24
C GLU A 100 5.99 10.98 -5.95
N ILE A 101 6.53 10.08 -5.13
CA ILE A 101 5.96 9.75 -3.83
C ILE A 101 7.00 10.07 -2.78
N GLU A 102 6.58 10.71 -1.69
CA GLU A 102 7.39 11.00 -0.50
C GLU A 102 6.69 10.42 0.73
N VAL A 103 7.39 9.59 1.51
CA VAL A 103 6.85 9.06 2.77
C VAL A 103 7.04 10.13 3.84
N LEU A 104 5.92 10.60 4.41
CA LEU A 104 5.90 11.58 5.48
C LEU A 104 6.06 10.93 6.84
N GLU A 105 5.32 9.83 7.04
CA GLU A 105 5.27 9.09 8.29
C GLU A 105 5.31 7.60 7.95
N PHE A 106 6.09 6.85 8.73
CA PHE A 106 6.06 5.40 8.72
C PHE A 106 5.81 4.96 10.15
N ASP A 107 5.05 3.89 10.33
CA ASP A 107 4.77 3.33 11.65
C ASP A 107 6.09 3.09 12.39
N SER A 108 6.21 3.72 13.56
CA SER A 108 7.47 3.81 14.33
C SER A 108 8.00 2.44 14.76
N ARG A 109 7.17 1.39 14.73
CA ARG A 109 7.61 0.01 14.99
C ARG A 109 8.54 -0.54 13.91
N TYR A 110 8.69 0.16 12.78
CA TYR A 110 9.52 -0.24 11.64
C TYR A 110 10.66 0.75 11.33
N ALA A 111 10.82 1.78 12.15
CA ALA A 111 11.91 2.77 12.08
C ALA A 111 13.20 2.24 12.74
#